data_AF-A0A8T1ZEQ8-F1
#
_entry.id   AF-A0A8T1ZEQ8-F1
#
_cell.length_a   1.000
_cell.length_b   1.000
_cell.length_c   1.000
_cell.angle_alpha   90.00
_cell.angle_beta   90.00
_cell.angle_gamma   90.00
#
_symmetry.space_group_name_H-M   'P 1'
#
loop_
_entity.id
_entity.type
_entity.pdbx_description
1 polymer ?
#
loop_
_entity_poly.entity_id
_entity_poly.type
_entity_poly.pdbx_seq_one_letter_code
_entity_poly.pdbx_strand_id
1 'polypeptide(L)'
;MRDFKGARYIIQMNKLVSNKRDAELEQALVICDILIAAENRLPHGLLDCYGMIRMTGPGPVLFENMEKIMNLLEWGDTNNPFPFRHEASEKAFFAWSLLSNPTIKAMYDYAISDDDNLEPQGNVGSSQIGDGLGDDITYGGEDKRKRKTRSLICSDLPGSEYLKEFPTADVNPLPLAEKRQAPHNRFR
;
A
#
# COMPACT_ATOMS: atom_id res chain seq x y z
N MET A 1 -2.35 20.28 0.42
CA MET A 1 -1.70 19.01 0.05
C MET A 1 -0.61 18.75 1.08
N ARG A 2 -0.51 17.54 1.65
CA ARG A 2 0.52 17.20 2.63
C ARG A 2 1.84 16.98 1.88
N ASP A 3 2.95 17.50 2.42
CA ASP A 3 4.26 17.41 1.75
C ASP A 3 5.18 16.41 2.46
N PHE A 4 4.88 15.13 2.28
CA PHE A 4 5.73 14.05 2.82
C PHE A 4 7.07 13.95 2.09
N LYS A 5 7.14 14.36 0.81
CA LYS A 5 8.40 14.35 0.03
C LYS A 5 9.39 15.39 0.57
N GLY A 6 8.92 16.61 0.85
CA GLY A 6 9.70 17.65 1.51
C GLY A 6 10.11 17.26 2.93
N ALA A 7 9.19 16.70 3.73
CA ALA A 7 9.51 16.19 5.07
C ALA A 7 10.60 15.11 5.03
N ARG A 8 10.47 14.12 4.14
CA ARG A 8 11.47 13.07 3.92
C ARG A 8 12.85 13.65 3.59
N TYR A 9 12.92 14.64 2.70
CA TYR A 9 14.17 15.30 2.34
C TYR A 9 14.83 15.96 3.56
N ILE A 10 14.06 16.73 4.35
CA ILE A 10 14.58 17.40 5.56
C ILE A 10 15.08 16.38 6.59
N ILE A 11 14.35 15.27 6.79
CA ILE A 11 14.75 14.18 7.70
C ILE A 11 16.08 13.59 7.25
N GLN A 12 16.22 13.27 5.96
CA GLN A 12 17.45 12.72 5.40
C GLN A 12 18.63 13.68 5.60
N MET A 13 18.45 14.99 5.35
CA MET A 13 19.48 15.99 5.58
C MET A 13 19.88 16.08 7.06
N ASN A 14 18.92 16.02 7.98
CA ASN A 14 19.21 16.04 9.42
C ASN A 14 20.01 14.81 9.87
N LYS A 15 19.70 13.62 9.34
CA LYS A 15 20.46 12.39 9.62
C LYS A 15 21.92 12.50 9.14
N LEU A 16 22.19 13.21 8.04
CA LEU A 16 23.55 13.41 7.53
C LEU A 16 24.38 14.37 8.39
N VAL A 17 23.72 15.33 9.06
CA VAL A 17 24.39 16.39 9.84
C VAL A 17 24.55 15.99 11.31
N SER A 18 23.67 15.13 11.84
CA SER A 18 23.67 14.76 13.26
C SER A 18 22.99 13.42 13.51
N ASN A 19 23.67 12.54 14.26
CA ASN A 19 23.09 11.28 14.75
C ASN A 19 22.29 11.46 16.05
N LYS A 20 22.22 12.70 16.60
CA LYS A 20 21.34 12.98 17.73
C LYS A 20 19.90 12.84 17.25
N ARG A 21 19.18 11.89 17.86
CA ARG A 21 17.78 11.53 17.55
C ARG A 21 17.59 10.61 16.33
N ASP A 22 18.55 9.73 16.07
CA ASP A 22 18.45 8.76 14.96
C ASP A 22 17.18 7.91 15.00
N ALA A 23 16.74 7.51 16.19
CA ALA A 23 15.51 6.73 16.35
C ALA A 23 14.26 7.52 15.94
N GLU A 24 14.11 8.75 16.44
CA GLU A 24 12.98 9.63 16.06
C GLU A 24 13.01 9.99 14.57
N LEU A 25 14.20 10.21 14.00
CA LEU A 25 14.35 10.48 12.58
C LEU A 25 14.03 9.26 11.72
N GLU A 26 14.39 8.04 12.14
CA GLU A 26 14.00 6.82 11.44
C GLU A 26 12.49 6.58 11.50
N GLN A 27 11.87 6.82 12.65
CA GLN A 27 10.41 6.73 12.79
C GLN A 27 9.69 7.72 11.86
N ALA A 28 10.13 8.98 11.83
CA ALA A 28 9.59 9.98 10.92
C ALA A 28 9.82 9.60 9.44
N LEU A 29 10.97 9.02 9.13
CA LEU A 29 11.31 8.55 7.78
C LEU A 29 10.39 7.42 7.32
N VAL A 30 10.14 6.43 8.19
CA VAL A 30 9.21 5.33 7.93
C VAL A 30 7.81 5.85 7.64
N ILE A 31 7.30 6.77 8.47
CA ILE A 31 5.98 7.39 8.25
C ILE A 31 5.92 8.06 6.88
N CYS A 32 6.95 8.85 6.53
CA CYS A 32 7.00 9.52 5.23
C CYS A 32 7.05 8.52 4.07
N ASP A 33 7.93 7.52 4.13
CA ASP A 33 8.08 6.51 3.06
C ASP A 33 6.76 5.78 2.80
N ILE A 34 6.06 5.35 3.86
CA ILE A 34 4.78 4.64 3.74
C ILE A 34 3.71 5.55 3.13
N LEU A 35 3.57 6.79 3.63
CA LEU A 35 2.53 7.69 3.15
C LEU A 35 2.80 8.19 1.74
N ILE A 36 4.07 8.37 1.36
CA ILE A 36 4.45 8.63 -0.04
C ILE A 36 4.00 7.47 -0.92
N ALA A 37 4.24 6.22 -0.55
CA ALA A 37 3.79 5.06 -1.33
C ALA A 37 2.24 4.93 -1.36
N ALA A 38 1.57 5.28 -0.25
CA ALA A 38 0.11 5.25 -0.18
C ALA A 38 -0.56 6.34 -1.04
N GLU A 39 0.09 7.50 -1.20
CA GLU A 39 -0.43 8.63 -1.98
C GLU A 39 -0.01 8.59 -3.46
N ASN A 40 1.17 8.06 -3.77
CA ASN A 40 1.64 7.96 -5.16
C ASN A 40 1.20 6.63 -5.77
N ARG A 41 0.29 6.69 -6.75
CA ARG A 41 -0.05 5.51 -7.54
C ARG A 41 1.11 5.13 -8.44
N LEU A 42 1.25 3.84 -8.67
CA LEU A 42 2.11 3.29 -9.72
C LEU A 42 1.58 3.72 -11.10
N PRO A 43 2.40 3.64 -12.18
CA PRO A 43 2.00 4.10 -13.52
C PRO A 43 0.68 3.50 -14.02
N HIS A 44 0.38 2.27 -13.66
CA HIS A 44 -0.85 1.53 -13.97
C HIS A 44 -2.03 1.86 -13.02
N GLY A 45 -1.93 2.92 -12.21
CA GLY A 45 -3.00 3.41 -11.33
C GLY A 45 -3.24 2.61 -10.05
N LEU A 46 -2.48 1.53 -9.82
CA LEU A 46 -2.59 0.74 -8.58
C LEU A 46 -1.80 1.40 -7.44
N LEU A 47 -2.15 1.01 -6.21
CA LEU A 47 -1.42 1.38 -5.00
C LEU A 47 -0.02 0.76 -5.01
N ASP A 48 0.99 1.47 -4.51
CA ASP A 48 2.33 0.89 -4.31
C ASP A 48 2.38 0.08 -3.00
N CYS A 49 1.82 -1.13 -3.04
CA CYS A 49 1.79 -2.01 -1.87
C CYS A 49 3.21 -2.38 -1.40
N TYR A 50 4.18 -2.50 -2.31
CA TYR A 50 5.56 -2.80 -1.94
C TYR A 50 6.22 -1.61 -1.26
N GLY A 51 6.06 -0.40 -1.77
CA GLY A 51 6.55 0.82 -1.14
C GLY A 51 5.93 1.07 0.25
N MET A 52 4.65 0.74 0.44
CA MET A 52 3.98 0.85 1.75
C MET A 52 4.55 -0.10 2.81
N ILE A 53 5.26 -1.16 2.42
CA ILE A 53 6.02 -2.03 3.33
C ILE A 53 7.54 -1.85 3.15
N ARG A 54 7.96 -0.70 2.61
CA ARG A 54 9.37 -0.30 2.38
C ARG A 54 10.19 -1.33 1.58
N MET A 55 9.56 -2.03 0.65
CA MET A 55 10.21 -2.91 -0.31
C MET A 55 10.41 -2.18 -1.65
N THR A 56 11.50 -2.49 -2.35
CA THR A 56 11.85 -1.84 -3.63
C THR A 56 11.14 -2.44 -4.85
N GLY A 57 10.39 -3.54 -4.67
CA GLY A 57 9.67 -4.21 -5.74
C GLY A 57 9.25 -5.64 -5.36
N PRO A 58 8.75 -6.41 -6.34
CA PRO A 58 8.34 -7.80 -6.14
C PRO A 58 9.41 -8.65 -5.48
N GLY A 59 9.02 -9.35 -4.43
CA GLY A 59 9.92 -10.20 -3.67
C GLY A 59 9.20 -11.00 -2.58
N PRO A 60 9.93 -11.84 -1.84
CA PRO A 60 9.40 -12.56 -0.69
C PRO A 60 8.96 -11.56 0.39
N VAL A 61 7.72 -11.70 0.85
CA VAL A 61 7.13 -10.86 1.89
C VAL A 61 7.33 -11.58 3.21
N LEU A 62 8.38 -11.20 3.92
CA LEU A 62 8.77 -11.81 5.20
C LEU A 62 8.04 -11.10 6.35
N PHE A 63 7.59 -11.87 7.34
CA PHE A 63 6.92 -11.32 8.52
C PHE A 63 7.85 -10.39 9.31
N GLU A 64 9.14 -10.69 9.34
CA GLU A 64 10.18 -9.92 10.03
C GLU A 64 10.32 -8.50 9.48
N ASN A 65 10.03 -8.29 8.18
CA ASN A 65 10.03 -6.94 7.60
C ASN A 65 8.86 -6.11 8.14
N MET A 66 7.70 -6.75 8.28
CA MET A 66 6.51 -6.12 8.83
C MET A 66 6.67 -5.81 10.32
N GLU A 67 7.21 -6.77 11.08
CA GLU A 67 7.50 -6.60 12.51
C GLU A 67 8.42 -5.40 12.74
N LYS A 68 9.48 -5.24 11.94
CA LYS A 68 10.37 -4.07 12.02
C LYS A 68 9.63 -2.76 11.76
N ILE A 69 8.76 -2.72 10.75
CA ILE A 69 7.97 -1.52 10.45
C ILE A 69 7.02 -1.18 11.60
N MET A 70 6.31 -2.17 12.14
CA MET A 70 5.38 -1.95 13.25
C MET A 70 6.08 -1.55 14.54
N ASN A 71 7.26 -2.09 14.81
CA ASN A 71 8.09 -1.66 15.94
C ASN A 71 8.57 -0.20 15.77
N LEU A 72 8.99 0.20 14.56
CA LEU A 72 9.38 1.58 14.27
C LEU A 72 8.20 2.56 14.40
N LEU A 73 7.01 2.11 14.02
CA LEU A 73 5.78 2.87 14.22
C LEU A 73 5.28 2.79 15.67
N GLU A 74 5.96 2.04 16.54
CA GLU A 74 5.56 1.76 17.92
C GLU A 74 4.09 1.30 18.00
N TRP A 75 3.67 0.44 17.07
CA TRP A 75 2.28 -0.02 16.93
C TRP A 75 1.72 -0.55 18.26
N GLY A 76 0.50 -0.11 18.60
CA GLY A 76 -0.13 -0.41 19.89
C GLY A 76 0.18 0.58 21.01
N ASP A 77 1.20 1.45 20.87
CA ASP A 77 1.35 2.60 21.77
C ASP A 77 0.31 3.67 21.41
N THR A 78 -0.53 4.02 22.38
CA THR A 78 -1.57 5.06 22.28
C THR A 78 -1.07 6.43 22.70
N ASN A 79 0.10 6.52 23.33
CA ASN A 79 0.69 7.78 23.79
C ASN A 79 1.74 8.34 22.81
N ASN A 80 2.06 7.61 21.74
CA ASN A 80 3.02 8.07 20.74
C ASN A 80 2.49 9.35 20.04
N PRO A 81 3.21 10.48 20.15
CA PRO A 81 2.76 11.77 19.64
C PRO A 81 3.10 12.00 18.15
N PHE A 82 3.71 11.03 17.45
CA PHE A 82 4.16 11.23 16.08
C PHE A 82 2.98 11.44 15.12
N PRO A 83 2.99 12.53 14.34
CA PRO A 83 1.92 12.83 13.41
C PRO A 83 1.82 11.76 12.33
N PHE A 84 0.58 11.42 11.96
CA PHE A 84 0.27 10.45 10.90
C PHE A 84 0.77 9.00 11.13
N ARG A 85 1.33 8.69 12.31
CA ARG A 85 1.77 7.33 12.66
C ARG A 85 0.64 6.32 12.47
N HIS A 86 -0.55 6.63 12.97
CA HIS A 86 -1.69 5.71 12.91
C HIS A 86 -2.06 5.41 11.45
N GLU A 87 -2.21 6.45 10.64
CA GLU A 87 -2.47 6.33 9.21
C GLU A 87 -1.38 5.51 8.50
N ALA A 88 -0.10 5.81 8.73
CA ALA A 88 1.01 5.06 8.13
C ALA A 88 0.94 3.57 8.52
N SER A 89 0.63 3.28 9.78
CA SER A 89 0.53 1.91 10.25
C SER A 89 -0.64 1.15 9.63
N GLU A 90 -1.80 1.79 9.46
CA GLU A 90 -2.93 1.21 8.74
C GLU A 90 -2.58 0.91 7.28
N LYS A 91 -1.86 1.81 6.60
CA LYS A 91 -1.41 1.62 5.21
C LYS A 91 -0.42 0.47 5.08
N ALA A 92 0.56 0.40 5.98
CA ALA A 92 1.51 -0.71 6.01
C ALA A 92 0.81 -2.05 6.30
N PHE A 93 -0.10 -2.09 7.27
CA PHE A 93 -0.84 -3.30 7.61
C PHE A 93 -1.73 -3.77 6.46
N PHE A 94 -2.40 -2.84 5.79
CA PHE A 94 -3.19 -3.10 4.60
C PHE A 94 -2.36 -3.75 3.49
N ALA A 95 -1.23 -3.13 3.14
CA ALA A 95 -0.34 -3.63 2.10
C ALA A 95 0.24 -5.02 2.45
N TRP A 96 0.68 -5.22 3.69
CA TRP A 96 1.17 -6.52 4.16
C TRP A 96 0.09 -7.60 4.13
N SER A 97 -1.14 -7.29 4.55
CA SER A 97 -2.26 -8.25 4.52
C SER A 97 -2.58 -8.69 3.08
N LEU A 98 -2.48 -7.79 2.12
CA LEU A 98 -2.65 -8.11 0.69
C LEU A 98 -1.50 -8.99 0.18
N LEU A 99 -0.26 -8.61 0.46
CA LEU A 99 0.94 -9.24 -0.07
C LEU A 99 1.33 -10.55 0.65
N SER A 100 0.85 -10.78 1.87
CA SER A 100 1.07 -12.02 2.62
C SER A 100 0.24 -13.19 2.08
N ASN A 101 -0.84 -12.93 1.35
CA ASN A 101 -1.61 -13.95 0.64
C ASN A 101 -0.93 -14.29 -0.69
N PRO A 102 -0.41 -15.51 -0.90
CA PRO A 102 0.34 -15.86 -2.11
C PRO A 102 -0.47 -15.70 -3.41
N THR A 103 -1.76 -16.00 -3.37
CA THR A 103 -2.65 -15.89 -4.54
C THR A 103 -2.88 -14.43 -4.92
N ILE A 104 -3.19 -13.58 -3.94
CA ILE A 104 -3.43 -12.16 -4.18
C ILE A 104 -2.14 -11.47 -4.60
N LYS A 105 -1.03 -11.79 -3.94
CA LYS A 105 0.31 -11.31 -4.31
C LYS A 105 0.66 -11.66 -5.76
N ALA A 106 0.44 -12.91 -6.19
CA ALA A 106 0.74 -13.31 -7.57
C ALA A 106 -0.08 -12.53 -8.59
N MET A 107 -1.36 -12.27 -8.31
CA MET A 107 -2.20 -11.42 -9.17
C MET A 107 -1.72 -9.97 -9.19
N TYR A 108 -1.31 -9.44 -8.04
CA TYR A 108 -0.77 -8.09 -7.93
C TYR A 108 0.57 -7.96 -8.68
N ASP A 109 1.48 -8.91 -8.50
CA ASP A 109 2.77 -8.97 -9.22
C ASP A 109 2.58 -9.01 -10.74
N TYR A 110 1.60 -9.79 -11.21
CA TYR A 110 1.22 -9.82 -12.62
C TYR A 110 0.70 -8.45 -13.08
N ALA A 111 -0.22 -7.85 -12.33
CA ALA A 111 -0.82 -6.57 -12.71
C ALA A 111 0.16 -5.40 -12.75
N ILE A 112 1.24 -5.43 -11.95
CA ILE A 112 2.28 -4.38 -11.95
C ILE A 112 3.43 -4.65 -12.93
N SER A 113 3.50 -5.85 -13.52
CA SER A 113 4.51 -6.23 -14.51
C SER A 113 4.01 -6.15 -15.96
N ASP A 114 2.69 -6.08 -16.17
CA ASP A 114 2.10 -5.90 -17.49
C ASP A 114 2.38 -4.46 -18.00
N ASP A 115 3.50 -4.30 -18.72
CA ASP A 115 3.88 -3.06 -19.42
C ASP A 115 2.84 -2.65 -20.50
N ASP A 116 1.98 -3.59 -20.92
CA ASP A 116 0.97 -3.39 -21.97
C ASP A 116 -0.29 -2.64 -21.49
N ASN A 117 -0.43 -2.32 -20.20
CA ASN A 117 -1.55 -1.52 -19.67
C ASN A 117 -1.28 0.00 -19.66
N LEU A 118 -0.24 0.46 -20.35
CA LEU A 118 -0.08 1.86 -20.72
C LEU A 118 -1.03 2.18 -21.89
N GLU A 119 -2.34 2.19 -21.65
CA GLU A 119 -3.26 2.87 -22.57
C GLU A 119 -2.80 4.34 -22.63
N PRO A 120 -2.27 4.83 -23.76
CA PRO A 120 -2.20 6.26 -23.96
C PRO A 120 -3.66 6.68 -23.98
N GLN A 121 -4.09 7.60 -23.11
CA GLN A 121 -5.37 8.26 -23.33
C GLN A 121 -5.31 8.89 -24.72
N GLY A 122 -5.85 8.18 -25.69
CA GLY A 122 -6.05 8.62 -27.05
C GLY A 122 -6.93 9.84 -26.96
N ASN A 123 -6.29 10.99 -27.11
CA ASN A 123 -6.92 12.27 -27.35
C ASN A 123 -7.93 12.07 -28.49
N VAL A 124 -9.22 12.01 -28.17
CA VAL A 124 -10.31 11.97 -29.17
C VAL A 124 -10.42 13.38 -29.76
N GLY A 125 -9.45 13.75 -30.57
CA GLY A 125 -9.56 14.82 -31.55
C GLY A 125 -10.13 14.21 -32.83
N SER A 126 -11.45 14.22 -32.98
CA SER A 126 -12.12 13.84 -34.23
C SER A 126 -12.87 15.03 -34.82
N SER A 127 -12.32 15.58 -35.91
CA SER A 127 -13.00 16.12 -37.10
C SER A 127 -11.91 16.53 -38.08
N GLN A 128 -11.33 15.61 -38.85
CA GLN A 128 -11.76 15.16 -40.19
C GLN A 128 -11.96 16.30 -41.21
N ILE A 129 -11.00 16.40 -42.13
CA ILE A 129 -11.10 17.04 -43.45
C ILE A 129 -10.90 15.93 -44.49
N GLY A 130 -11.92 15.72 -45.34
CA GLY A 130 -11.80 15.56 -46.80
C GLY A 130 -11.12 14.33 -47.42
N ASP A 131 -11.97 13.47 -48.01
CA ASP A 131 -11.94 12.88 -49.36
C ASP A 131 -10.70 12.15 -49.93
N GLY A 132 -10.93 10.92 -50.45
CA GLY A 132 -10.03 10.32 -51.45
C GLY A 132 -10.16 8.80 -51.69
N LEU A 133 -11.16 8.41 -52.49
CA LEU A 133 -11.37 7.21 -53.33
C LEU A 133 -10.25 6.15 -53.54
N GLY A 134 -10.63 4.87 -53.56
CA GLY A 134 -9.90 3.77 -54.22
C GLY A 134 -10.39 2.35 -53.91
N ASP A 135 -11.08 1.71 -54.86
CA ASP A 135 -11.60 0.33 -54.92
C ASP A 135 -10.55 -0.80 -54.78
N ASP A 136 -10.95 -1.96 -54.21
CA ASP A 136 -11.22 -3.25 -54.92
C ASP A 136 -10.89 -4.55 -54.10
N ILE A 137 -11.97 -5.24 -53.69
CA ILE A 137 -12.31 -6.69 -53.47
C ILE A 137 -11.15 -7.69 -53.11
N THR A 138 -11.22 -8.59 -52.10
CA THR A 138 -11.88 -9.94 -52.17
C THR A 138 -11.77 -10.78 -50.84
N TYR A 139 -12.92 -11.28 -50.37
CA TYR A 139 -13.30 -12.46 -49.55
C TYR A 139 -12.46 -13.03 -48.37
N GLY A 140 -13.17 -13.18 -47.23
CA GLY A 140 -13.36 -14.50 -46.60
C GLY A 140 -12.86 -14.67 -45.15
N GLY A 141 -13.80 -14.78 -44.20
CA GLY A 141 -13.52 -15.38 -42.89
C GLY A 141 -14.24 -14.72 -41.72
N GLU A 142 -15.47 -15.14 -41.45
CA GLU A 142 -16.07 -14.98 -40.13
C GLU A 142 -15.19 -15.73 -39.10
N ASP A 143 -14.56 -15.04 -38.16
CA ASP A 143 -14.28 -15.64 -36.85
C ASP A 143 -14.73 -14.69 -35.75
N LYS A 144 -15.92 -14.98 -35.23
CA LYS A 144 -16.54 -14.32 -34.09
C LYS A 144 -15.77 -14.67 -32.83
N ARG A 145 -14.66 -13.98 -32.58
CA ARG A 145 -14.11 -13.89 -31.22
C ARG A 145 -14.26 -12.47 -30.72
N LYS A 146 -15.49 -12.20 -30.24
CA LYS A 146 -15.73 -11.21 -29.19
C LYS A 146 -14.83 -11.58 -27.99
N ARG A 147 -13.57 -11.15 -28.00
CA ARG A 147 -12.78 -11.08 -26.77
C ARG A 147 -13.43 -9.98 -25.96
N LYS A 148 -14.29 -10.40 -25.04
CA LYS A 148 -14.86 -9.56 -24.01
C LYS A 148 -13.69 -9.17 -23.12
N THR A 149 -13.02 -8.07 -23.45
CA THR A 149 -12.02 -7.42 -22.61
C THR A 149 -12.74 -7.01 -21.34
N ARG A 150 -12.75 -7.92 -20.36
CA ARG A 150 -13.10 -7.58 -19.00
C ARG A 150 -11.95 -6.74 -18.51
N SER A 151 -12.07 -5.43 -18.70
CA SER A 151 -11.37 -4.43 -17.90
C SER A 151 -11.59 -4.84 -16.46
N LEU A 152 -10.61 -5.52 -15.88
CA LEU A 152 -10.59 -5.85 -14.46
C LEU A 152 -10.42 -4.52 -13.75
N ILE A 153 -11.55 -3.92 -13.37
CA ILE A 153 -11.54 -2.74 -12.52
C ILE A 153 -11.13 -3.23 -11.14
N CYS A 154 -10.50 -2.39 -10.32
CA CYS A 154 -10.05 -2.78 -8.98
C CYS A 154 -11.16 -3.35 -8.07
N SER A 155 -12.43 -3.20 -8.48
CA SER A 155 -13.63 -3.79 -7.91
C SER A 155 -13.83 -5.29 -8.18
N ASP A 156 -13.10 -5.86 -9.14
CA ASP A 156 -13.25 -7.26 -9.58
C ASP A 156 -12.34 -8.24 -8.83
N LEU A 157 -11.53 -7.73 -7.89
CA LEU A 157 -10.74 -8.57 -6.98
C LEU A 157 -11.66 -9.18 -5.91
N PRO A 158 -11.71 -10.51 -5.74
CA PRO A 158 -12.42 -11.14 -4.62
C PRO A 158 -11.74 -10.69 -3.33
N GLY A 159 -12.39 -9.79 -2.60
CA GLY A 159 -11.79 -9.07 -1.47
C GLY A 159 -12.24 -7.62 -1.35
N SER A 160 -12.87 -7.01 -2.37
CA SER A 160 -13.31 -5.60 -2.28
C SER A 160 -14.36 -5.34 -1.19
N GLU A 161 -15.08 -6.37 -0.75
CA GLU A 161 -16.04 -6.28 0.35
C GLU A 161 -15.35 -6.21 1.71
N TYR A 162 -14.16 -6.84 1.86
CA TYR A 162 -13.28 -6.68 3.02
C TYR A 162 -12.59 -5.30 3.06
N LEU A 163 -12.69 -4.51 1.99
CA LEU A 163 -12.14 -3.15 1.92
C LEU A 163 -13.09 -2.08 2.48
N LYS A 164 -14.36 -2.41 2.79
CA LYS A 164 -15.36 -1.42 3.23
C LYS A 164 -15.64 -1.43 4.72
N GLU A 165 -15.39 -2.52 5.43
CA GLU A 165 -15.79 -2.65 6.83
C GLU A 165 -14.70 -3.33 7.64
N PHE A 166 -13.95 -2.54 8.40
CA PHE A 166 -13.52 -3.02 9.70
C PHE A 166 -14.49 -2.46 10.73
N PRO A 167 -15.05 -3.30 11.62
CA PRO A 167 -15.66 -2.80 12.84
C PRO A 167 -14.59 -2.00 13.58
N THR A 168 -14.92 -0.78 14.02
CA THR A 168 -14.21 -0.17 15.14
C THR A 168 -14.18 -1.22 16.24
N ALA A 169 -13.00 -1.78 16.51
CA ALA A 169 -12.84 -2.76 17.56
C ALA A 169 -13.31 -2.09 18.86
N ASP A 170 -14.49 -2.51 19.30
CA ASP A 170 -15.03 -2.21 20.60
C ASP A 170 -14.00 -2.73 21.60
N VAL A 171 -13.37 -1.80 22.29
CA VAL A 171 -12.26 -2.05 23.21
C VAL A 171 -12.85 -2.81 24.38
N ASN A 172 -12.86 -4.13 24.29
CA ASN A 172 -13.20 -5.00 25.40
C ASN A 172 -11.94 -5.06 26.29
N PRO A 173 -11.90 -4.39 27.46
CA PRO A 173 -10.73 -4.44 28.31
C PRO A 173 -10.57 -5.87 28.84
N LEU A 174 -9.38 -6.44 28.64
CA LEU A 174 -8.96 -7.71 29.23
C LEU A 174 -9.21 -7.69 30.75
N PRO A 175 -9.60 -8.82 31.37
CA PRO A 175 -9.94 -8.87 32.78
C PRO A 175 -8.72 -8.50 33.63
N LEU A 176 -8.93 -7.57 34.58
CA LEU A 176 -7.95 -7.14 35.58
C LEU A 176 -7.30 -8.36 36.26
N ALA A 177 -5.97 -8.41 36.20
CA ALA A 177 -5.18 -9.38 36.95
C ALA A 177 -5.49 -9.30 38.45
N GLU A 178 -5.92 -10.43 39.01
CA GLU A 178 -6.07 -10.64 40.46
C GLU A 178 -4.77 -10.33 41.20
N LYS A 179 -4.86 -9.42 42.16
CA LYS A 179 -3.80 -9.14 43.14
C LYS A 179 -3.46 -10.42 43.91
N ARG A 180 -2.32 -11.04 43.60
CA ARG A 180 -1.67 -11.99 44.50
C ARG A 180 -1.15 -11.22 45.72
N GLN A 181 -1.84 -11.35 46.85
CA GLN A 181 -1.35 -10.93 48.16
C GLN A 181 -0.06 -11.67 48.50
N ALA A 182 0.97 -10.92 48.89
CA ALA A 182 2.20 -11.46 49.44
C ALA A 182 1.97 -12.06 50.84
N PRO A 183 2.56 -13.21 51.19
CA PRO A 183 2.48 -13.74 52.54
C PRO A 183 3.36 -12.93 53.51
N HIS A 184 2.75 -12.52 54.62
CA HIS A 184 3.40 -11.89 55.76
C HIS A 184 4.43 -12.83 56.40
N ASN A 185 5.71 -12.44 56.38
CA ASN A 185 6.73 -13.02 57.26
C ASN A 185 6.46 -12.58 58.70
N ARG A 186 6.13 -13.54 59.58
CA ARG A 186 6.21 -13.36 61.04
C ARG A 186 7.62 -13.69 61.49
N PHE A 187 8.35 -12.68 61.95
CA PHE A 187 9.46 -12.89 62.88
C PHE A 187 8.90 -12.90 64.30
N ARG A 188 9.09 -14.02 65.01
CA ARG A 188 9.28 -14.05 66.46
C ARG A 188 10.17 -15.24 66.81
#